data_AF-A0A939BTT3-F1
#
_entry.id   AF-A0A939BTT3-F1
#
_cell.length_a   1.000
_cell.length_b   1.000
_cell.length_c   1.000
_cell.angle_alpha   90.00
_cell.angle_beta   90.00
_cell.angle_gamma   90.00
#
_symmetry.space_group_name_H-M   'P 1'
#
loop_
_entity.id
_entity.type
_entity.pdbx_description
1 polymer ?
#
loop_
_entity_poly.entity_id
_entity_poly.type
_entity_poly.pdbx_seq_one_letter_code
_entity_poly.pdbx_strand_id
1 'polypeptide(L)' 'MRTMFRYLAEEGLIDANPFDNVKPVEENDNEIQIMSVEQLKRLLAAPNQRRYSGFRDYVIMNVLLDGFLRINDALSL' A
#
# COMPACT_ATOMS: atom_id res chain seq x y z
N MET A 1 -1.43 -17.36 1.89
CA MET A 1 -1.08 -18.66 2.53
C MET A 1 -2.24 -19.27 3.30
N ARG A 2 -2.79 -18.62 4.33
CA ARG A 2 -4.03 -19.11 4.99
C ARG A 2 -5.13 -19.43 3.98
N THR A 3 -5.33 -18.55 3.00
CA THR A 3 -6.29 -18.75 1.90
C THR A 3 -5.98 -19.96 1.01
N MET A 4 -4.70 -20.19 0.73
CA MET A 4 -4.27 -21.28 -0.15
C MET A 4 -4.35 -22.64 0.55
N PHE A 5 -3.93 -22.74 1.81
CA PHE A 5 -4.03 -24.01 2.57
C PHE A 5 -5.45 -24.31 3.03
N ARG A 6 -6.26 -23.28 3.27
CA ARG A 6 -7.71 -23.47 3.39
C ARG A 6 -8.28 -24.09 2.13
N TYR A 7 -7.93 -23.56 0.96
CA TYR A 7 -8.37 -24.12 -0.33
C TYR A 7 -7.94 -25.58 -0.51
N LEU A 8 -6.68 -25.92 -0.20
CA LEU A 8 -6.20 -27.31 -0.31
C LEU A 8 -6.88 -28.27 0.68
N ALA A 9 -7.22 -27.80 1.89
CA ALA A 9 -7.95 -28.59 2.88
C ALA A 9 -9.40 -28.82 2.46
N GLU A 10 -10.06 -27.81 1.89
CA GLU A 10 -11.42 -27.90 1.36
C GLU A 10 -11.53 -28.89 0.19
N GLU A 11 -10.54 -28.91 -0.70
CA GLU A 11 -10.44 -29.88 -1.79
C GLU A 11 -10.02 -31.29 -1.32
N GLY A 12 -9.83 -31.49 0.00
CA GLY A 12 -9.44 -32.78 0.58
C GLY A 12 -8.03 -33.24 0.20
N LEU A 13 -7.21 -32.33 -0.35
CA LEU A 13 -5.82 -32.62 -0.72
C LEU A 13 -4.90 -32.67 0.51
N ILE A 14 -5.36 -32.11 1.64
CA ILE A 14 -4.74 -32.20 2.96
C ILE A 14 -5.84 -32.38 4.02
N ASP A 15 -5.55 -33.11 5.10
CA ASP A 15 -6.55 -33.47 6.11
C ASP A 15 -6.99 -32.28 6.99
N ALA A 16 -6.11 -31.29 7.19
CA ALA A 16 -6.41 -30.12 7.99
C ALA A 16 -5.57 -28.92 7.53
N ASN A 17 -6.14 -27.73 7.65
CA ASN A 17 -5.41 -26.51 7.35
C ASN A 17 -4.43 -26.19 8.50
N PRO A 18 -3.11 -26.21 8.26
CA PRO A 18 -2.11 -25.96 9.29
C PRO A 18 -2.19 -24.54 9.90
N PHE A 19 -3.00 -23.63 9.32
CA PHE A 19 -3.21 -22.27 9.80
C PHE A 19 -4.45 -22.09 10.69
N ASP A 20 -5.21 -23.15 11.00
CA ASP A 20 -6.46 -23.01 11.78
C ASP A 20 -6.22 -22.57 13.23
N ASN A 21 -5.12 -23.01 13.82
CA ASN A 21 -4.72 -22.64 15.19
C ASN A 21 -3.82 -21.40 15.23
N VAL A 22 -3.54 -20.79 14.08
CA VAL A 22 -2.74 -19.57 14.01
C VAL A 22 -3.67 -18.39 14.31
N LYS A 23 -3.47 -17.76 15.46
CA LYS A 23 -4.21 -16.56 15.83
C LYS A 23 -3.92 -15.44 14.81
N PRO A 24 -4.93 -14.66 14.42
CA PRO A 24 -4.67 -13.44 13.66
C PRO A 24 -3.73 -12.55 14.46
N VAL A 25 -2.82 -11.90 13.77
CA VAL A 25 -1.99 -10.86 14.37
C VAL A 25 -2.93 -9.78 14.87
N GLU A 26 -2.85 -9.45 16.17
CA GLU A 26 -3.46 -8.25 16.68
C GLU A 26 -2.74 -7.06 16.03
N GLU A 27 -3.43 -6.36 15.15
CA GLU A 27 -2.93 -5.10 14.60
C GLU A 27 -2.91 -4.12 15.77
N ASN A 28 -1.72 -3.92 16.35
CA ASN A 28 -1.49 -2.74 17.17
C ASN A 28 -1.79 -1.52 16.31
N ASP A 29 -2.55 -0.57 16.87
CA ASP A 29 -2.80 0.73 16.27
C ASP A 29 -1.47 1.32 15.83
N ASN A 30 -1.14 1.19 14.54
CA ASN A 30 -0.01 1.88 13.97
C ASN A 30 -0.36 3.35 14.07
N GLU A 31 0.25 4.05 15.03
CA GLU A 31 0.08 5.48 15.16
C GLU A 31 0.44 6.10 13.81
N ILE A 32 -0.59 6.59 13.12
CA ILE A 32 -0.44 7.11 11.78
C ILE A 32 0.47 8.33 11.89
N GLN A 33 1.70 8.23 11.40
CA GLN A 33 2.61 9.37 11.36
C GLN A 33 2.13 10.36 10.30
N ILE A 34 1.56 11.47 10.78
CA ILE A 34 1.06 12.54 9.93
C ILE A 34 2.22 13.47 9.56
N MET A 35 2.39 13.74 8.26
CA MET A 35 3.34 14.76 7.81
C MET A 35 2.86 16.16 8.18
N SER A 36 3.79 17.00 8.63
CA SER A 36 3.55 18.44 8.69
C SER A 36 3.46 19.05 7.30
N VAL A 37 2.86 20.23 7.22
CA VAL A 37 2.75 20.99 5.96
C VAL A 37 4.13 21.32 5.39
N GLU A 38 5.12 21.61 6.23
CA GLU A 38 6.49 21.86 5.80
C GLU A 38 7.15 20.61 5.21
N GLN A 39 6.91 19.45 5.82
CA GLN A 39 7.41 18.18 5.31
C GLN A 39 6.79 17.85 3.95
N LEU A 40 5.48 18.04 3.81
CA LEU A 40 4.77 17.87 2.54
C LEU A 40 5.29 18.81 1.45
N LYS A 41 5.52 20.09 1.78
CA LYS A 41 6.10 21.07 0.84
C LYS A 41 7.51 20.65 0.39
N ARG A 42 8.35 20.18 1.31
CA ARG A 42 9.69 19.66 0.97
C ARG A 42 9.61 18.44 0.05
N LEU A 43 8.65 17.54 0.32
CA LEU A 43 8.41 16.36 -0.48
C LEU A 43 7.98 16.73 -1.91
N LEU A 44 7.01 17.64 -2.07
CA LEU A 44 6.55 18.13 -3.37
C LEU A 44 7.64 18.90 -4.16
N ALA A 45 8.64 19.45 -3.48
CA ALA A 45 9.76 20.17 -4.12
C ALA A 45 10.92 19.26 -4.56
N ALA A 46 10.92 17.98 -4.16
CA ALA A 46 12.00 17.05 -4.46
C ALA A 46 12.15 16.69 -5.96
N PRO A 47 11.07 16.51 -6.75
CA PRO A 47 11.20 16.13 -8.15
C PRO A 47 11.73 17.27 -9.04
N ASN A 48 12.69 16.96 -9.91
CA ASN A 48 13.17 17.93 -10.91
C ASN A 48 12.18 18.04 -12.08
N GLN A 49 11.34 19.07 -12.04
CA GLN A 49 10.29 19.34 -13.03
C GLN A 49 10.80 19.70 -14.44
N ARG A 50 12.11 19.94 -14.62
CA ARG A 50 12.71 20.16 -15.96
C ARG A 50 12.96 18.87 -16.72
N ARG A 51 12.95 17.72 -16.03
CA ARG A 51 13.07 16.40 -16.66
C ARG A 51 11.71 15.74 -16.70
N TYR A 52 11.41 15.05 -17.79
CA TYR A 52 10.12 14.37 -17.96
C TYR A 52 9.79 13.43 -16.79
N SER A 53 10.74 12.62 -16.34
CA SER A 53 10.53 11.72 -15.20
C SER A 53 10.20 12.47 -13.91
N GLY A 54 10.93 13.54 -13.59
CA GLY A 54 10.66 14.34 -12.40
C GLY A 54 9.36 15.12 -12.49
N PHE A 55 8.97 15.58 -13.68
CA PHE A 55 7.67 16.19 -13.90
C PHE A 55 6.52 15.18 -13.72
N ARG A 56 6.65 13.97 -14.28
CA ARG A 56 5.68 12.88 -14.09
C ARG A 56 5.52 12.55 -12.61
N ASP A 57 6.63 12.39 -11.89
CA ASP A 57 6.61 12.05 -10.47
C ASP A 57 5.94 13.16 -9.65
N TYR A 58 6.24 14.44 -9.96
CA TYR A 58 5.56 15.59 -9.35
C TYR A 58 4.04 15.57 -9.61
N VAL A 59 3.60 15.29 -10.83
CA VAL A 59 2.17 15.21 -11.18
C VAL A 59 1.49 14.10 -10.39
N ILE A 60 2.07 12.89 -10.36
CA ILE A 60 1.51 11.76 -9.60
C ILE A 60 1.41 12.10 -8.11
N MET A 61 2.41 12.77 -7.53
CA MET A 61 2.37 13.17 -6.12
C MET A 61 1.22 14.14 -5.81
N ASN A 62 0.92 15.08 -6.70
CA ASN A 62 -0.25 15.96 -6.54
C ASN A 62 -1.56 15.19 -6.71
N VAL A 63 -1.64 14.27 -7.68
CA VAL A 63 -2.84 13.42 -7.87
C VAL A 63 -3.11 12.54 -6.65
N LEU A 64 -2.08 11.97 -6.03
CA LEU A 64 -2.24 11.18 -4.81
C LEU A 64 -2.70 12.04 -3.63
N LEU A 65 -2.17 13.27 -3.52
CA LEU A 65 -2.52 14.19 -2.45
C LEU A 65 -3.96 14.70 -2.56
N ASP A 66 -4.37 15.16 -3.74
CA ASP A 66 -5.69 15.78 -3.96
C ASP A 66 -6.78 14.74 -4.23
N GLY A 67 -6.41 13.62 -4.87
CA GLY A 67 -7.33 12.56 -5.26
C GLY A 67 -7.49 11.44 -4.23
N PHE A 68 -6.68 11.43 -3.16
CA PHE A 68 -6.67 10.39 -2.12
C PHE A 68 -6.64 8.96 -2.68
N LEU A 69 -6.00 8.77 -3.83
CA LEU A 69 -5.89 7.48 -4.49
C LEU A 69 -4.82 6.62 -3.81
N ARG A 70 -5.02 5.30 -3.83
CA ARG A 70 -3.89 4.39 -3.56
C ARG A 70 -2.93 4.48 -4.74
N ILE A 71 -1.65 4.28 -4.44
CA ILE A 71 -0.58 4.36 -5.44
C ILE A 71 -0.85 3.51 -6.67
N ASN A 72 -1.36 2.28 -6.48
CA ASN A 72 -1.64 1.36 -7.59
C ASN A 72 -2.77 1.87 -8.49
N ASP A 73 -3.78 2.53 -7.92
CA ASP A 73 -4.92 3.05 -8.67
C ASP A 73 -4.45 4.23 -9.54
N ALA A 74 -3.65 5.13 -8.95
CA ALA A 74 -3.09 6.27 -9.66
C ALA A 74 -2.17 5.87 -10.83
N LEU A 75 -1.44 4.75 -10.70
CA LEU A 75 -0.56 4.23 -11.74
C LEU A 75 -1.28 3.42 -12.83
N SER A 76 -2.55 3.04 -12.59
CA SER A 76 -3.36 2.25 -13.51
C SER A 76 -4.30 3.07 -14.39
N LEU A 77 -4.36 4.40 -14.16
CA LEU A 77 -5.04 5.39 -14.99
C LEU A 77 -4.33 5.58 -16.34
#